data_AF-A0A7V6WHB6-F1
#
_entry.id   AF-A0A7V6WHB6-F1
#
_cell.length_a   1.000
_cell.length_b   1.000
_cell.length_c   1.000
_cell.angle_alpha   90.00
_cell.angle_beta   90.00
_cell.angle_gamma   90.00
#
_symmetry.space_group_name_H-M   'P 1'
#
loop_
_entity.id
_entity.type
_entity.pdbx_description
1 polymer ?
#
loop_
_entity_poly.entity_id
_entity_poly.type
_entity_poly.pdbx_seq_one_letter_code
_entity_poly.pdbx_strand_id
1 'polypeptide(L)' 'MAEGPVGEGSLEQQIEGIIGEIRGIKGVRVQIGKDNEVEEVHIMASSDRNAKQIVRDIQSSLMVEMDYRLDHKKISI' A
#
# COMPACT_ATOMS: atom_id res chain seq x y z
N MET A 1 -6.94 -5.58 33.53
CA MET A 1 -7.48 -6.25 32.34
C MET A 1 -7.11 -5.35 31.17
N ALA A 2 -6.10 -5.75 30.41
CA ALA A 2 -5.51 -4.93 29.37
C ALA A 2 -6.27 -5.18 28.06
N GLU A 3 -7.08 -4.22 27.66
CA GLU A 3 -7.70 -4.18 26.34
C GLU A 3 -6.97 -3.08 25.56
N GLY A 4 -5.82 -3.42 24.99
CA GLY A 4 -5.19 -2.62 23.95
C GLY A 4 -5.96 -2.86 22.65
N PRO A 5 -6.38 -1.80 21.93
CA PRO A 5 -7.17 -1.97 20.72
C PRO A 5 -6.25 -2.39 19.58
N VAL A 6 -6.73 -3.36 18.78
CA VAL A 6 -6.27 -3.79 17.44
C VAL A 6 -4.78 -4.15 17.28
N GLY A 7 -4.55 -5.40 16.89
CA GLY A 7 -3.22 -5.99 16.71
C GLY A 7 -2.26 -5.12 15.90
N GLU A 8 -1.03 -5.04 16.42
CA GLU A 8 0.19 -4.49 15.81
C GLU A 8 0.50 -5.18 14.48
N GLY A 9 -0.19 -4.81 13.42
CA GLY A 9 0.31 -4.96 12.05
C GLY A 9 1.08 -3.70 11.69
N SER A 10 2.34 -3.82 11.29
CA SER A 10 3.13 -2.68 10.83
C SER A 10 2.39 -1.93 9.70
N LEU A 11 2.60 -0.62 9.58
CA LEU A 11 1.95 0.24 8.56
C LEU A 11 2.04 -0.37 7.15
N GLU A 12 3.14 -1.08 6.85
CA GLU A 12 3.32 -1.87 5.62
C GLU A 12 2.17 -2.84 5.36
N GLN A 13 1.74 -3.61 6.34
CA GLN A 13 0.73 -4.67 6.18
C GLN A 13 -0.66 -4.09 5.91
N GLN A 14 -0.97 -2.93 6.49
CA GLN A 14 -2.23 -2.25 6.22
C GLN A 14 -2.25 -1.74 4.77
N ILE A 15 -1.16 -1.09 4.34
CA ILE A 15 -1.01 -0.61 2.98
C ILE A 15 -1.04 -1.78 1.98
N GLU A 16 -0.32 -2.87 2.27
CA GLU A 16 -0.30 -4.09 1.47
C GLU A 16 -1.70 -4.72 1.37
N GLY A 17 -2.47 -4.75 2.46
CA GLY A 17 -3.84 -5.25 2.47
C GLY A 17 -4.77 -4.45 1.55
N ILE A 18 -4.74 -3.12 1.67
CA ILE A 18 -5.57 -2.21 0.87
C ILE A 18 -5.20 -2.30 -0.62
N ILE A 19 -3.90 -2.32 -0.92
CA ILE A 19 -3.41 -2.43 -2.30
C ILE A 19 -3.74 -3.82 -2.87
N GLY A 20 -3.66 -4.88 -2.07
CA GLY A 20 -4.00 -6.24 -2.48
C GLY A 20 -5.46 -6.44 -2.89
N GLU A 21 -6.38 -5.61 -2.37
CA GLU A 21 -7.80 -5.61 -2.78
C GLU A 21 -8.01 -5.08 -4.20
N ILE A 22 -7.02 -4.39 -4.78
CA ILE A 22 -7.13 -3.77 -6.10
C ILE A 22 -7.06 -4.83 -7.20
N ARG A 23 -8.04 -4.77 -8.09
CA ARG A 23 -8.21 -5.74 -9.17
C ARG A 23 -7.05 -5.67 -10.17
N GLY A 24 -6.26 -6.75 -10.23
CA GLY A 24 -5.12 -6.89 -11.14
C GLY A 24 -3.75 -6.89 -10.43
N ILE A 25 -3.71 -6.64 -9.12
CA ILE A 25 -2.52 -6.79 -8.30
C ILE A 25 -2.37 -8.27 -7.92
N LYS A 26 -1.15 -8.80 -8.11
CA LYS A 26 -0.75 -10.15 -7.72
C LYS A 26 -0.02 -10.19 -6.39
N GLY A 27 0.67 -9.10 -6.05
CA GLY A 27 1.36 -8.95 -4.79
C GLY A 27 1.80 -7.51 -4.61
N VAL A 28 1.97 -7.12 -3.37
CA VAL A 28 2.47 -5.81 -2.98
C VAL A 28 3.40 -6.01 -1.81
N ARG A 29 4.42 -5.17 -1.73
CA ARG A 29 5.39 -5.15 -0.66
C ARG A 29 5.73 -3.71 -0.31
N VAL A 30 5.60 -3.35 0.96
CA VAL A 30 5.87 -1.99 1.42
C VAL A 30 7.05 -2.05 2.38
N GLN A 31 8.05 -1.22 2.13
CA GLN A 31 9.23 -1.08 2.98
C GLN A 31 9.07 0.21 3.79
N ILE A 32 8.83 0.06 5.08
CA ILE A 32 8.80 1.19 6.02
C ILE A 32 10.19 1.38 6.62
N GLY A 33 10.70 2.60 6.54
CA GLY A 33 11.98 2.99 7.13
C GLY A 33 11.89 3.17 8.64
N LYS A 34 13.02 3.54 9.26
CA LYS A 34 13.11 3.73 10.72
C LYS A 34 12.26 4.89 11.26
N ASP A 35 11.86 5.82 10.41
CA ASP A 35 11.00 6.97 10.76
C ASP A 35 9.50 6.68 10.58
N ASN A 36 9.13 5.41 10.40
CA ASN A 36 7.75 4.99 10.14
C ASN A 36 7.17 5.58 8.82
N GLU A 37 8.06 6.04 7.94
CA GLU A 37 7.75 6.53 6.60
C GLU A 37 7.95 5.43 5.55
N VAL A 38 7.11 5.45 4.51
CA VAL A 38 7.28 4.58 3.33
C VAL A 38 8.55 5.02 2.61
N GLU A 39 9.55 4.14 2.55
CA GLU A 39 10.76 4.33 1.76
C GLU A 39 10.56 3.78 0.34
N GLU A 40 10.03 2.55 0.24
CA GLU A 40 9.91 1.85 -1.04
C GLU A 40 8.63 1.02 -1.10
N VAL A 41 8.00 0.97 -2.27
CA VAL A 41 6.81 0.15 -2.51
C VAL A 41 7.02 -0.65 -3.78
N HIS A 42 6.98 -1.97 -3.64
CA HIS A 42 7.09 -2.90 -4.75
C HIS A 42 5.72 -3.50 -5.03
N ILE A 43 5.24 -3.36 -6.26
CA ILE A 43 3.92 -3.82 -6.66
C ILE A 43 4.11 -4.78 -7.82
N MET A 44 3.56 -5.99 -7.69
CA MET A 44 3.50 -6.93 -8.78
C MET A 44 2.09 -6.92 -9.33
N ALA A 45 1.89 -6.26 -10.47
CA ALA A 45 0.61 -6.24 -11.16
C ALA A 45 0.66 -7.06 -12.45
N SER A 46 -0.52 -7.50 -12.91
CA SER A 46 -0.63 -8.15 -14.22
C SER A 46 -0.50 -7.10 -15.33
N SER A 47 0.25 -7.41 -16.40
CA SER A 47 0.53 -6.51 -17.52
C SER A 47 -0.70 -6.08 -18.33
N ASP A 48 -1.87 -6.62 -18.01
CA ASP A 48 -3.17 -6.30 -18.61
C ASP A 48 -3.65 -4.88 -18.25
N ARG A 49 -3.19 -4.33 -17.10
CA ARG A 49 -3.53 -2.97 -16.67
C ARG A 49 -2.36 -2.00 -16.76
N ASN A 50 -2.67 -0.76 -17.12
CA ASN A 50 -1.67 0.31 -17.17
C ASN A 50 -1.22 0.69 -15.74
N ALA A 51 0.09 0.73 -15.51
CA ALA A 51 0.69 1.12 -14.24
C ALA A 51 0.11 2.44 -13.70
N LYS A 52 -0.11 3.46 -14.53
CA LYS A 52 -0.72 4.73 -14.11
C LYS A 52 -2.13 4.57 -13.55
N GLN A 53 -2.91 3.65 -14.12
CA GLN A 53 -4.27 3.39 -13.67
C GLN A 53 -4.26 2.72 -12.30
N ILE A 54 -3.36 1.75 -12.11
CA ILE A 54 -3.16 1.05 -10.85
C ILE A 54 -2.69 2.02 -9.76
N VAL A 55 -1.66 2.84 -10.05
CA VAL A 55 -1.18 3.88 -9.13
C VAL A 55 -2.31 4.81 -8.72
N ARG A 56 -3.17 5.23 -9.65
CA ARG A 56 -4.30 6.12 -9.33
C ARG A 56 -5.32 5.46 -8.42
N ASP A 57 -5.65 4.20 -8.68
CA ASP A 57 -6.53 3.40 -7.83
C ASP A 57 -5.94 3.26 -6.43
N ILE A 58 -4.66 2.89 -6.32
CA ILE A 58 -3.92 2.78 -5.05
C ILE A 58 -3.96 4.08 -4.26
N GLN A 59 -3.60 5.19 -4.91
CA GLN A 59 -3.59 6.51 -4.26
C GLN A 59 -4.98 6.88 -3.75
N SER A 60 -6.03 6.61 -4.53
CA SER A 60 -7.41 6.86 -4.09
C SER A 60 -7.81 5.95 -2.94
N SER A 61 -7.52 4.65 -3.00
CA SER A 61 -7.85 3.71 -1.93
C SER A 61 -7.15 4.06 -0.62
N LEU A 62 -5.83 4.30 -0.66
CA LEU A 62 -5.06 4.67 0.53
C LEU A 62 -5.46 6.04 1.11
N MET A 63 -5.79 6.99 0.26
CA MET A 63 -6.28 8.30 0.71
C MET A 63 -7.66 8.18 1.37
N VAL A 64 -8.55 7.32 0.88
CA VAL A 64 -9.88 7.15 1.47
C VAL A 64 -9.84 6.30 2.75
N GLU A 65 -9.05 5.23 2.75
CA GLU A 65 -8.98 4.27 3.87
C GLU A 65 -8.13 4.78 5.03
N MET A 66 -7.03 5.49 4.75
CA MET A 66 -6.01 5.86 5.75
C MET A 66 -5.62 7.34 5.74
N ASP A 67 -6.23 8.17 4.89
CA ASP A 67 -5.76 9.54 4.58
C ASP A 67 -4.25 9.57 4.21
N TYR A 68 -3.73 8.45 3.70
CA TYR A 68 -2.30 8.29 3.45
C TYR A 68 -1.96 8.64 2.02
N ARG A 69 -1.02 9.58 1.84
CA ARG A 69 -0.49 9.95 0.52
C ARG A 69 0.67 9.05 0.14
N LEU A 70 0.39 8.10 -0.76
CA LEU A 70 1.43 7.30 -1.40
C LEU A 70 1.99 8.02 -2.63
N ASP A 71 3.28 8.31 -2.64
CA ASP A 71 3.95 8.92 -3.80
C ASP A 71 4.34 7.88 -4.84
N HIS A 72 3.90 8.09 -6.08
CA HIS A 72 4.25 7.25 -7.23
C HIS A 72 5.76 7.15 -7.50
N LYS A 73 6.58 8.09 -7.01
CA LYS A 73 8.04 8.03 -7.10
C LYS A 73 8.64 6.86 -6.33
N LYS A 74 7.97 6.40 -5.28
CA LYS A 74 8.40 5.27 -4.44
C LYS A 74 7.79 3.94 -4.89
N ILE A 75 6.92 3.98 -5.90
CA ILE A 75 6.22 2.80 -6.41
C ILE A 75 7.00 2.23 -7.60
N SER A 76 7.40 0.97 -7.47
CA SER A 76 7.93 0.15 -8.55
C SER A 76 6.89 -0.90 -8.93
N ILE A 77 6.45 -0.93 -10.20
CA ILE A 77 5.47 -1.88 -10.77
C ILE A 77 6.16 -2.77 -11.79
#